data_AF-A0A7R9MCT8-F1
#
_entry.id   AF-A0A7R9MCT8-F1
#
_cell.length_a   1.000
_cell.length_b   1.000
_cell.length_c   1.000
_cell.angle_alpha   90.00
_cell.angle_beta   90.00
_cell.angle_gamma   90.00
#
_symmetry.space_group_name_H-M   'P 1'
#
loop_
_entity.id
_entity.type
_entity.pdbx_description
1 polymer ?
#
loop_
_entity_poly.entity_id
_entity_poly.type
_entity_poly.pdbx_seq_one_letter_code
_entity_poly.pdbx_strand_id
1 'polypeptide(L)'
;MRRSVSARVINVSANWHVFSKIRLNNMNLHNGSYTAAKAHLQSKLALVLFTREMANRLGGPHSKVKTYAINPGIVNTRRVDNIVARFLKALIALSIEMGPQTYLYCALAQQLDNESGHYYE
;
A
#
# COMPACT_ATOMS: atom_id res chain seq x y z
N MET A 1 -16.61 -8.99 -21.55
CA MET A 1 -16.38 -8.65 -20.13
C MET A 1 -17.72 -8.55 -19.42
N ARG A 2 -17.92 -9.26 -18.28
CA ARG A 2 -19.14 -9.09 -17.45
C ARG A 2 -18.99 -7.80 -16.63
N ARG A 3 -20.05 -6.98 -16.58
CA ARG A 3 -20.10 -5.82 -15.68
C ARG A 3 -20.24 -6.34 -14.25
N SER A 4 -19.34 -5.92 -13.36
CA SER A 4 -19.46 -6.24 -11.93
C SER A 4 -20.42 -5.26 -11.26
N VAL A 5 -21.20 -5.76 -10.31
CA VAL A 5 -22.14 -4.94 -9.52
C VAL A 5 -21.37 -4.10 -8.49
N SER A 6 -20.24 -4.58 -7.98
CA SER A 6 -19.33 -3.86 -7.06
C SER A 6 -17.88 -4.21 -7.35
N ALA A 7 -16.94 -3.38 -6.92
CA ALA A 7 -15.51 -3.63 -7.08
C ALA A 7 -14.70 -3.06 -5.91
N ARG A 8 -13.54 -3.66 -5.64
CA ARG A 8 -12.59 -3.19 -4.64
C ARG A 8 -11.23 -2.97 -5.31
N VAL A 9 -10.62 -1.82 -5.06
CA VAL A 9 -9.28 -1.48 -5.52
C VAL A 9 -8.36 -1.46 -4.31
N ILE A 10 -7.37 -2.33 -4.30
CA ILE A 10 -6.45 -2.51 -3.17
C ILE A 10 -5.05 -2.11 -3.62
N ASN A 11 -4.54 -1.00 -3.11
CA ASN A 11 -3.19 -0.51 -3.38
C ASN A 11 -2.21 -1.03 -2.32
N VAL A 12 -1.14 -1.70 -2.76
CA VAL A 12 -0.13 -2.26 -1.85
C VAL A 12 0.93 -1.22 -1.51
N SER A 13 0.81 -0.63 -0.32
CA SER A 13 1.77 0.29 0.28
C SER A 13 2.74 -0.45 1.24
N ALA A 14 3.32 0.28 2.21
CA ALA A 14 4.25 -0.22 3.23
C ALA A 14 4.28 0.76 4.41
N ASN A 15 4.36 0.28 5.67
CA ASN A 15 4.28 1.15 6.86
C ASN A 15 5.33 2.29 6.88
N TRP A 16 6.52 2.03 6.33
CA TRP A 16 7.59 3.02 6.25
C TRP A 16 7.25 4.30 5.46
N HIS A 17 6.13 4.34 4.74
CA HIS A 17 5.65 5.55 4.06
C HIS A 17 5.45 6.75 5.01
N VAL A 18 5.21 6.51 6.31
CA VAL A 18 5.06 7.56 7.34
C VAL A 18 6.32 8.41 7.52
N PHE A 19 7.49 7.88 7.16
CA PHE A 19 8.76 8.61 7.20
C PHE A 19 9.04 9.41 5.92
N SER A 20 8.12 9.41 4.96
CA SER A 20 8.23 10.15 3.71
C SER A 20 7.45 11.46 3.70
N LYS A 21 7.79 12.33 2.77
CA LYS A 21 6.99 13.50 2.39
C LYS A 21 6.86 13.53 0.87
N ILE A 22 5.65 13.81 0.37
CA ILE A 22 5.46 14.04 -1.07
C ILE A 22 6.08 15.38 -1.43
N ARG A 23 7.02 15.34 -2.38
CA ARG A 23 7.65 16.51 -2.98
C ARG A 23 6.94 16.81 -4.30
N LEU A 24 5.83 17.55 -4.25
CA LEU A 24 5.05 17.88 -5.45
C LEU A 24 5.91 18.57 -6.53
N ASN A 25 6.83 19.43 -6.11
CA ASN A 25 7.75 20.15 -7.02
C ASN A 25 8.94 19.31 -7.49
N ASN A 26 9.12 18.08 -6.99
CA ASN A 26 10.19 17.17 -7.38
C ASN A 26 9.80 15.70 -7.13
N MET A 27 8.70 15.24 -7.73
CA MET A 27 8.15 13.89 -7.50
C MET A 27 9.15 12.79 -7.89
N ASN A 28 9.94 13.04 -8.94
CA ASN A 28 10.92 12.09 -9.47
C ASN A 28 12.29 12.19 -8.80
N LEU A 29 12.45 13.05 -7.78
CA LEU A 29 13.69 13.21 -7.01
C LEU A 29 14.93 13.55 -7.86
N HIS A 30 14.75 14.40 -8.88
CA HIS A 30 15.85 14.91 -9.70
C HIS A 30 16.84 15.76 -8.88
N ASN A 31 17.95 16.15 -9.51
CA ASN A 31 19.00 17.03 -8.96
C ASN A 31 19.67 16.46 -7.69
N GLY A 32 20.14 15.21 -7.77
CA GLY A 32 20.87 14.56 -6.66
C GLY A 32 20.02 14.22 -5.43
N SER A 33 18.70 14.43 -5.47
CA SER A 33 17.79 14.12 -4.36
C SER A 33 17.43 12.63 -4.27
N TYR A 34 17.71 11.86 -5.32
CA TYR A 34 17.37 10.45 -5.43
C TYR A 34 18.21 9.57 -4.51
N THR A 35 17.53 8.76 -3.71
CA THR A 35 18.07 7.49 -3.19
C THR A 35 16.98 6.43 -3.34
N ALA A 36 17.37 5.16 -3.50
CA ALA A 36 16.39 4.07 -3.63
C ALA A 36 15.40 4.04 -2.45
N ALA A 37 15.88 4.27 -1.23
CA ALA A 37 15.04 4.38 -0.04
C ALA A 37 14.05 5.56 -0.15
N LYS A 38 14.51 6.78 -0.43
CA LYS A 38 13.64 7.96 -0.55
C LYS A 38 12.57 7.78 -1.64
N ALA A 39 12.98 7.26 -2.80
CA ALA A 39 12.08 6.99 -3.91
C ALA A 39 11.01 5.95 -3.53
N HIS A 40 11.41 4.87 -2.85
CA HIS A 40 10.50 3.83 -2.38
C HIS A 40 9.51 4.36 -1.33
N LEU A 41 9.97 5.09 -0.32
CA LEU A 41 9.07 5.63 0.71
C LEU A 41 8.09 6.64 0.12
N GLN A 42 8.54 7.49 -0.81
CA GLN A 42 7.66 8.45 -1.50
C GLN A 42 6.63 7.76 -2.39
N SER A 43 7.00 6.71 -3.14
CA SER A 43 6.01 5.98 -3.96
C SER A 43 4.97 5.26 -3.11
N LYS A 44 5.37 4.74 -1.95
CA LYS A 44 4.45 4.10 -0.99
C LYS A 44 3.51 5.12 -0.34
N LEU A 45 3.99 6.31 0.02
CA LEU A 45 3.13 7.40 0.48
C LEU A 45 2.17 7.86 -0.62
N ALA A 46 2.64 7.94 -1.87
CA ALA A 46 1.81 8.32 -3.01
C ALA A 46 0.65 7.35 -3.22
N LEU A 47 0.85 6.04 -3.02
CA LEU A 47 -0.24 5.06 -3.08
C LEU A 47 -1.30 5.28 -2.00
N VAL A 48 -0.91 5.65 -0.78
CA VAL A 48 -1.88 5.96 0.30
C VAL A 48 -2.71 7.19 -0.05
N LEU A 49 -2.06 8.24 -0.54
CA LEU A 49 -2.75 9.47 -0.96
C LEU A 49 -3.62 9.23 -2.20
N PHE A 50 -3.15 8.43 -3.14
CA PHE A 50 -3.91 8.02 -4.32
C PHE A 50 -5.17 7.24 -3.93
N THR A 51 -5.07 6.31 -2.97
CA THR A 51 -6.25 5.61 -2.44
C THR A 51 -7.28 6.58 -1.87
N ARG A 52 -6.85 7.54 -1.04
CA ARG A 52 -7.74 8.56 -0.45
C ARG A 52 -8.40 9.42 -1.51
N GLU A 53 -7.61 9.91 -2.46
CA GLU A 53 -8.12 10.76 -3.53
C GLU A 53 -9.06 10.00 -4.46
N MET A 54 -8.76 8.74 -4.74
CA MET A 54 -9.64 7.87 -5.51
C MET A 54 -10.96 7.62 -4.77
N ALA A 55 -10.92 7.44 -3.44
CA ALA A 55 -12.12 7.36 -2.63
C ALA A 55 -12.93 8.66 -2.68
N ASN A 56 -12.29 9.83 -2.62
CA ASN A 56 -12.99 11.11 -2.74
C ASN A 56 -13.67 11.28 -4.10
N ARG A 57 -12.95 10.95 -5.20
CA ARG A 57 -13.48 11.08 -6.57
C ARG A 57 -14.58 10.07 -6.87
N LEU A 58 -14.48 8.87 -6.31
CA LEU A 58 -15.49 7.83 -6.47
C LEU A 58 -16.58 7.91 -5.40
N GLY A 59 -16.40 8.68 -4.32
CA GLY A 59 -17.12 8.58 -3.04
C GLY A 59 -18.51 9.21 -3.01
N GLY A 60 -19.24 9.21 -4.12
CA GLY A 60 -20.66 9.51 -4.08
C GLY A 60 -21.44 8.44 -3.30
N PRO A 61 -22.60 8.76 -2.70
CA PRO A 61 -23.43 7.82 -1.91
C PRO A 61 -23.82 6.53 -2.64
N HIS A 62 -23.73 6.51 -3.97
CA HIS A 62 -24.12 5.39 -4.83
C HIS A 62 -22.95 4.60 -5.41
N SER A 63 -21.72 4.94 -5.03
CA SER A 63 -20.56 4.26 -5.58
C SER A 63 -20.37 2.87 -5.00
N LYS A 64 -20.38 1.90 -5.90
CA LYS A 64 -20.14 0.48 -5.60
C LYS A 64 -18.67 0.10 -5.76
N VAL A 65 -17.79 1.08 -5.96
CA VAL A 65 -16.34 0.90 -6.00
C VAL A 65 -15.74 1.41 -4.70
N LYS A 66 -15.02 0.55 -3.99
CA LYS A 66 -14.34 0.88 -2.74
C LYS A 66 -12.83 0.79 -2.93
N THR A 67 -12.10 1.68 -2.29
CA THR A 67 -10.64 1.74 -2.43
C THR A 67 -9.96 1.66 -1.08
N TYR A 68 -8.88 0.88 -1.01
CA TYR A 68 -8.11 0.68 0.20
C TYR A 68 -6.62 0.70 -0.11
N ALA A 69 -5.82 1.10 0.87
CA ALA A 69 -4.38 0.92 0.87
C ALA A 69 -4.04 -0.09 1.96
N ILE A 70 -3.05 -0.94 1.71
CA ILE A 70 -2.62 -1.92 2.70
C ILE A 70 -1.11 -1.87 2.90
N ASN A 71 -0.65 -2.29 4.07
CA ASN A 71 0.71 -2.73 4.29
C ASN A 71 0.69 -4.22 4.59
N PRO A 72 1.16 -5.10 3.68
CA PRO A 72 1.15 -6.55 3.91
C PRO A 72 2.24 -7.03 4.89
N GLY A 73 2.90 -6.10 5.59
CA GLY A 73 4.13 -6.35 6.34
C GLY A 73 5.32 -6.74 5.44
N ILE A 74 6.42 -7.13 6.08
CA ILE A 74 7.61 -7.60 5.37
C ILE A 74 7.43 -9.10 5.13
N VAL A 75 7.05 -9.47 3.92
CA VAL A 75 6.96 -10.89 3.52
C VAL A 75 8.32 -11.36 3.01
N ASN A 76 8.75 -12.56 3.38
CA ASN A 76 10.06 -13.08 3.00
C ASN A 76 10.14 -13.55 1.52
N THR A 77 9.91 -12.65 0.56
CA THR A 77 9.74 -13.01 -0.86
C THR A 77 10.98 -12.88 -1.75
N ARG A 78 12.13 -12.45 -1.20
CA ARG A 78 13.37 -12.25 -1.98
C ARG A 78 14.62 -12.55 -1.16
N ARG A 79 15.54 -13.31 -1.76
CA ARG A 79 16.90 -13.52 -1.25
C ARG A 79 17.60 -12.16 -1.22
N VAL A 80 18.09 -11.78 -0.04
CA VAL A 80 18.91 -10.57 0.14
C VAL A 80 20.35 -11.05 0.20
N ASP A 81 21.25 -10.52 -0.62
CA ASP A 81 22.62 -11.05 -0.68
C ASP A 81 23.51 -10.53 0.47
N ASN A 82 23.12 -9.40 1.07
CA ASN A 82 23.80 -8.85 2.25
C ASN A 82 23.40 -9.59 3.53
N ILE A 83 24.38 -10.13 4.25
CA ILE A 83 24.15 -10.95 5.45
C ILE A 83 23.47 -10.19 6.60
N VAL A 84 23.82 -8.91 6.81
CA VAL A 84 23.20 -8.05 7.82
C VAL A 84 21.73 -7.81 7.47
N ALA A 85 21.45 -7.52 6.20
CA ALA A 85 20.08 -7.29 5.74
C ALA A 85 19.24 -8.59 5.74
N ARG A 86 19.86 -9.77 5.57
CA ARG A 86 19.20 -11.07 5.78
C ARG A 86 18.81 -11.28 7.25
N PHE A 87 19.73 -11.02 8.17
CA PHE A 87 19.46 -11.12 9.61
C PHE A 87 18.36 -10.15 10.04
N LEU A 88 18.44 -8.90 9.60
CA LEU A 88 17.42 -7.89 9.89
C LEU A 88 16.05 -8.33 9.33
N LYS A 89 16.02 -8.82 8.09
CA LYS A 89 14.80 -9.34 7.46
C LYS A 89 14.22 -10.54 8.20
N ALA A 90 15.05 -11.45 8.70
CA ALA A 90 14.58 -12.61 9.46
C ALA A 90 13.91 -12.23 10.79
N LEU A 91 14.33 -11.12 11.41
CA LEU A 91 13.75 -10.64 12.67
C LEU A 91 12.42 -9.90 12.50
N ILE A 92 12.20 -9.27 11.33
CA ILE A 92 11.04 -8.40 11.07
C ILE A 92 10.05 -8.98 10.06
N ALA A 93 10.39 -10.07 9.38
CA ALA A 93 9.53 -10.65 8.38
C ALA A 93 8.38 -11.44 9.04
N LEU A 94 7.16 -11.13 8.65
CA LEU A 94 6.01 -11.95 8.98
C LEU A 94 6.15 -13.31 8.27
N SER A 95 5.56 -14.35 8.87
CA SER A 95 5.41 -15.62 8.18
C SER A 95 4.66 -15.39 6.85
N ILE A 96 5.01 -16.17 5.82
CA ILE A 96 4.38 -16.06 4.50
C ILE A 96 2.85 -16.26 4.59
N GLU A 97 2.39 -16.99 5.60
CA GLU A 97 0.98 -17.28 5.88
C GLU A 97 0.22 -16.08 6.47
N MET A 98 0.89 -15.22 7.25
CA MET A 98 0.29 -14.01 7.84
C MET A 98 0.32 -12.82 6.86
N GLY A 99 1.27 -12.81 5.91
CA GLY A 99 1.44 -11.73 4.92
C GLY A 99 0.19 -11.39 4.07
N PRO A 100 -0.63 -12.35 3.62
CA PRO A 100 -1.83 -12.04 2.84
C PRO A 100 -3.06 -11.71 3.68
N GLN A 101 -3.03 -11.78 5.02
CA GLN A 101 -4.24 -11.66 5.83
C GLN A 101 -4.91 -10.28 5.68
N THR A 102 -4.12 -9.19 5.69
CA THR A 102 -4.62 -7.83 5.46
C THR A 102 -5.19 -7.66 4.04
N TYR A 103 -4.59 -8.33 3.05
CA TYR A 103 -5.09 -8.34 1.67
C TYR A 103 -6.45 -9.05 1.58
N LEU A 104 -6.56 -10.24 2.17
CA LEU A 104 -7.80 -11.03 2.19
C LEU A 104 -8.91 -10.30 2.97
N TYR A 105 -8.56 -9.67 4.09
CA TYR A 105 -9.51 -8.84 4.84
C TYR A 105 -10.07 -7.72 3.97
N CYS A 106 -9.19 -6.92 3.33
CA CYS A 106 -9.63 -5.85 2.43
C CYS A 106 -10.42 -6.37 1.21
N ALA A 107 -10.10 -7.56 0.71
CA ALA A 107 -10.77 -8.15 -0.44
C ALA A 107 -12.14 -8.75 -0.12
N LEU A 108 -12.33 -9.32 1.09
CA LEU A 108 -13.46 -10.21 1.38
C LEU A 108 -14.38 -9.73 2.52
N ALA A 109 -13.89 -8.91 3.46
CA ALA A 109 -14.67 -8.52 4.63
C ALA A 109 -15.86 -7.64 4.22
N GLN A 110 -17.09 -8.09 4.49
CA GLN A 110 -18.33 -7.35 4.16
C GLN A 110 -18.45 -6.05 4.97
N GLN A 111 -17.87 -6.00 6.16
CA GLN A 111 -17.87 -4.80 7.01
C GLN A 111 -17.27 -3.58 6.31
N LEU A 112 -16.33 -3.81 5.39
CA LEU A 112 -15.67 -2.75 4.63
C LEU A 112 -16.53 -2.18 3.50
N ASP A 113 -17.68 -2.78 3.15
CA ASP A 113 -18.49 -2.29 2.03
C ASP A 113 -19.00 -0.85 2.22
N ASN A 114 -19.00 -0.35 3.46
CA ASN A 114 -19.38 1.02 3.80
C ASN A 114 -18.19 1.98 3.99
N GLU A 115 -16.95 1.47 3.89
CA GLU A 115 -15.72 2.23 4.09
C GLU A 115 -14.95 2.40 2.77
N SER A 116 -14.24 3.51 2.59
CA SER A 116 -13.36 3.71 1.43
C SER A 116 -12.31 4.76 1.75
N GLY A 117 -11.13 4.66 1.14
CA GLY A 117 -10.03 5.60 1.33
C GLY A 117 -9.11 5.28 2.51
N HIS A 118 -9.37 4.19 3.23
CA HIS A 118 -8.62 3.82 4.43
C HIS A 118 -7.33 3.07 4.12
N TYR A 119 -6.44 3.08 5.10
CA TYR A 119 -5.18 2.34 5.12
C TYR A 119 -5.23 1.29 6.22
N TYR A 120 -4.91 0.04 5.90
CA TYR A 120 -4.93 -1.11 6.82
C TYR A 120 -3.53 -1.71 6.96
N GLU A 121 -3.21 -2.19 8.16
CA GLU A 121 -1.92 -2.81 8.52
C GLU A 121 -1.92 -4.32 8.49
#